data_AF-A0A957PJY0-F1
#
_entry.id   AF-A0A957PJY0-F1
#
_cell.length_a   1.000
_cell.length_b   1.000
_cell.length_c   1.000
_cell.angle_alpha   90.00
_cell.angle_beta   90.00
_cell.angle_gamma   90.00
#
_symmetry.space_group_name_H-M   'P 1'
#
loop_
_entity.id
_entity.type
_entity.pdbx_description
1 polymer ?
#
loop_
_entity_poly.entity_id
_entity_poly.type
_entity_poly.pdbx_seq_one_letter_code
_entity_poly.pdbx_strand_id
1 'polypeptide(L)'
;MLGQFNKRKYLFLFSTFICVCIIGFTARTWNVNAKQSNPVAEAWVQARAASSYHFASDIVEVTIPTTTVVNVGSRSRVKDFHLEGQTDLRSSILELRLWSDNGNLFQVDSGVAVRVTNGQTWVRSGNGQWQASPNLTDSIAPVGDFLAYLAAVRDITAMQPETRAGIQYTPYHFTVDGPVFAEYVRVQMEQILHARGELPLEMHLTPSPFYQGMNGDGEIWIRT
;
A
#
# COMPACT_ATOMS: atom_id res chain seq x y z
N MET A 1 -56.75 -19.60 -62.49
CA MET A 1 -55.53 -18.80 -62.70
C MET A 1 -55.70 -17.44 -62.06
N LEU A 2 -55.19 -17.23 -60.84
CA LEU A 2 -54.95 -15.90 -60.26
C LEU A 2 -54.08 -16.07 -59.00
N GLY A 3 -52.98 -15.31 -58.90
CA GLY A 3 -52.51 -14.83 -57.60
C GLY A 3 -51.23 -15.42 -56.98
N GLN A 4 -50.24 -15.85 -57.78
CA GLN A 4 -48.85 -15.93 -57.28
C GLN A 4 -48.25 -14.53 -57.09
N PHE A 5 -48.66 -13.80 -56.06
CA PHE A 5 -48.03 -12.54 -55.68
C PHE A 5 -48.14 -12.40 -54.17
N ASN A 6 -47.19 -12.97 -53.41
CA ASN A 6 -46.84 -12.50 -52.06
C ASN A 6 -45.65 -13.22 -51.42
N LYS A 7 -45.01 -14.22 -52.06
CA LYS A 7 -43.81 -14.88 -51.47
C LYS A 7 -42.53 -14.03 -51.50
N ARG A 8 -42.40 -13.07 -52.42
CA ARG A 8 -41.19 -12.24 -52.56
C ARG A 8 -41.02 -11.15 -51.50
N LYS A 9 -42.11 -10.65 -50.89
CA LYS A 9 -42.04 -9.59 -49.87
C LYS A 9 -41.61 -10.12 -48.49
N TYR A 10 -41.99 -11.36 -48.16
CA TYR A 10 -41.58 -11.99 -46.90
C TYR A 10 -40.12 -12.46 -46.91
N LEU A 11 -39.56 -12.81 -48.08
CA LEU A 11 -38.17 -13.24 -48.19
C LEU A 11 -37.17 -12.09 -47.92
N PHE A 12 -37.49 -10.86 -48.33
CA PHE A 12 -36.67 -9.68 -48.05
C PHE A 12 -36.78 -9.22 -46.60
N LEU A 13 -37.97 -9.25 -46.00
CA LEU A 13 -38.18 -8.89 -44.59
C LEU A 13 -37.49 -9.86 -43.62
N PHE A 14 -37.36 -11.14 -43.96
CA PHE A 14 -36.64 -12.12 -43.13
C PHE A 14 -35.11 -11.96 -43.22
N SER A 15 -34.59 -11.56 -44.39
CA SER A 15 -33.15 -11.37 -44.61
C SER A 15 -32.61 -10.14 -43.86
N THR A 16 -33.38 -9.04 -43.78
CA THR A 16 -32.96 -7.84 -43.04
C THR A 16 -32.99 -8.06 -41.53
N PHE A 17 -33.93 -8.86 -41.00
CA PHE A 17 -34.02 -9.16 -39.57
C PHE A 17 -32.85 -10.06 -39.10
N ILE A 18 -32.46 -11.05 -39.91
CA ILE A 18 -31.31 -11.93 -39.58
C ILE A 18 -29.99 -11.17 -39.65
N CYS A 19 -29.82 -10.23 -40.59
CA CYS A 19 -28.59 -9.44 -40.69
C CYS A 19 -28.42 -8.46 -39.50
N VAL A 20 -29.53 -7.86 -39.02
CA VAL A 20 -29.49 -6.99 -37.83
C VAL A 20 -29.27 -7.79 -36.54
N CYS A 21 -29.79 -9.01 -36.43
CA CYS A 21 -29.53 -9.89 -35.28
C CYS A 21 -28.09 -10.44 -35.26
N ILE A 22 -27.47 -10.70 -36.41
CA ILE A 22 -26.08 -11.20 -36.47
C ILE A 22 -25.07 -10.06 -36.22
N ILE A 23 -25.36 -8.83 -36.65
CA ILE A 23 -24.51 -7.65 -36.35
C ILE A 23 -24.71 -7.16 -34.90
N GLY A 24 -25.90 -7.34 -34.32
CA GLY A 24 -26.16 -7.01 -32.92
C GLY A 24 -25.55 -7.99 -31.91
N PHE A 25 -25.17 -9.20 -32.33
CA PHE A 25 -24.62 -10.24 -31.44
C PHE A 25 -23.08 -10.32 -31.46
N THR A 26 -22.40 -9.75 -32.47
CA THR A 26 -20.92 -9.75 -32.54
C THR A 26 -20.28 -8.54 -31.88
N ALA A 27 -21.06 -7.53 -31.46
CA ALA A 27 -20.55 -6.31 -30.83
C ALA A 27 -20.58 -6.31 -29.29
N ARG A 28 -20.84 -7.45 -28.64
CA ARG A 28 -21.05 -7.51 -27.18
C ARG A 28 -20.12 -8.45 -26.42
N THR A 29 -18.93 -8.66 -26.93
CA THR A 29 -17.77 -9.03 -26.10
C THR A 29 -16.66 -8.03 -26.36
N TRP A 30 -16.98 -6.75 -26.16
CA TRP A 30 -15.95 -5.84 -25.69
C TRP A 30 -15.60 -6.41 -24.33
N ASN A 31 -14.51 -7.18 -24.29
CA ASN A 31 -13.80 -7.47 -23.07
C ASN A 31 -13.53 -6.10 -22.46
N VAL A 32 -14.44 -5.67 -21.59
CA VAL A 32 -14.11 -4.73 -20.56
C VAL A 32 -13.00 -5.49 -19.84
N ASN A 33 -11.75 -5.14 -20.15
CA ASN A 33 -10.68 -5.32 -19.20
C ASN A 33 -11.15 -4.49 -18.00
N ALA A 34 -12.03 -5.09 -17.18
CA ALA A 34 -12.35 -4.60 -15.87
C ALA A 34 -10.99 -4.53 -15.23
N LYS A 35 -10.47 -3.31 -15.12
CA LYS A 35 -9.17 -2.99 -14.54
C LYS A 35 -9.06 -3.87 -13.31
N GLN A 36 -8.25 -4.92 -13.41
CA GLN A 36 -8.30 -6.01 -12.46
C GLN A 36 -8.11 -5.38 -11.09
N SER A 37 -9.14 -5.50 -10.27
CA SER A 37 -9.16 -4.89 -8.95
C SER A 37 -7.89 -5.34 -8.24
N ASN A 38 -7.18 -4.39 -7.64
CA ASN A 38 -6.00 -4.67 -6.85
C ASN A 38 -6.51 -4.98 -5.42
N PRO A 39 -6.57 -6.25 -5.00
CA PRO A 39 -7.15 -6.63 -3.71
C PRO A 39 -6.37 -6.03 -2.54
N VAL A 40 -5.06 -5.84 -2.68
CA VAL A 40 -4.22 -5.21 -1.65
C VAL A 40 -4.56 -3.72 -1.52
N ALA A 41 -4.69 -3.01 -2.65
CA ALA A 41 -5.09 -1.61 -2.64
C ALA A 41 -6.52 -1.43 -2.08
N GLU A 42 -7.45 -2.33 -2.42
CA GLU A 42 -8.80 -2.30 -1.88
C GLU A 42 -8.83 -2.55 -0.37
N ALA A 43 -8.11 -3.56 0.11
CA ALA A 43 -8.00 -3.84 1.54
C ALA A 43 -7.37 -2.67 2.30
N TRP A 44 -6.34 -2.02 1.72
CA TRP A 44 -5.74 -0.82 2.30
C TRP A 44 -6.72 0.36 2.35
N VAL A 45 -7.48 0.61 1.28
CA VAL A 45 -8.54 1.63 1.27
C VAL A 45 -9.60 1.33 2.33
N GLN A 46 -10.02 0.07 2.49
CA GLN A 46 -10.96 -0.33 3.52
C GLN A 46 -10.40 -0.12 4.93
N ALA A 47 -9.13 -0.47 5.17
CA ALA A 47 -8.46 -0.23 6.45
C ALA A 47 -8.41 1.26 6.80
N ARG A 48 -8.11 2.12 5.82
CA ARG A 48 -8.13 3.58 6.01
C ARG A 48 -9.54 4.13 6.22
N ALA A 49 -10.54 3.59 5.52
CA ALA A 49 -11.95 3.96 5.71
C ALA A 49 -12.47 3.57 7.10
N ALA A 50 -11.99 2.46 7.67
CA ALA A 50 -12.24 2.09 9.06
C ALA A 50 -11.57 3.04 10.06
N SER A 51 -10.67 3.91 9.61
CA SER A 51 -9.90 4.93 10.36
C SER A 51 -8.98 4.43 11.46
N SER A 52 -9.18 3.21 11.94
CA SER A 52 -8.34 2.58 12.96
C SER A 52 -8.06 1.14 12.59
N TYR A 53 -6.81 0.70 12.72
CA TYR A 53 -6.42 -0.67 12.45
C TYR A 53 -5.24 -1.08 13.34
N HIS A 54 -5.14 -2.39 13.58
CA HIS A 54 -3.96 -3.03 14.18
C HIS A 54 -3.08 -3.63 13.09
N PHE A 55 -1.79 -3.67 13.34
CA PHE A 55 -0.82 -4.29 12.43
C PHE A 55 0.26 -5.04 13.22
N ALA A 56 0.80 -6.07 12.59
CA ALA A 56 2.02 -6.75 12.98
C ALA A 56 2.82 -7.00 11.70
N SER A 57 4.13 -6.79 11.75
CA SER A 57 5.01 -6.93 10.58
C SER A 57 6.41 -7.32 11.00
N ASP A 58 7.02 -8.18 10.20
CA ASP A 58 8.45 -8.43 10.19
C ASP A 58 9.06 -7.69 8.99
N ILE A 59 10.16 -6.97 9.20
CA ILE A 59 10.83 -6.16 8.18
C ILE A 59 12.32 -6.49 8.18
N VAL A 60 12.86 -6.79 7.00
CA VAL A 60 14.29 -6.90 6.75
C VAL A 60 14.75 -5.68 5.97
N GLU A 61 15.55 -4.81 6.58
CA GLU A 61 16.12 -3.64 5.91
C GLU A 61 17.56 -3.93 5.49
N VAL A 62 17.84 -3.83 4.19
CA VAL A 62 19.19 -3.96 3.63
C VAL A 62 19.65 -2.62 3.07
N THR A 63 20.62 -1.98 3.74
CA THR A 63 21.25 -0.74 3.25
C THR A 63 22.54 -1.09 2.50
N ILE A 64 22.59 -0.81 1.21
CA ILE A 64 23.78 -0.99 0.36
C ILE A 64 24.35 0.40 0.01
N PRO A 65 25.56 0.76 0.51
CA PRO A 65 26.17 2.05 0.18
C PRO A 65 26.49 2.15 -1.31
N THR A 66 26.14 3.27 -1.94
CA THR A 66 26.55 3.54 -3.34
C THR A 66 28.06 3.68 -3.44
N THR A 67 28.68 3.11 -4.47
CA THR A 67 30.13 3.19 -4.69
C THR A 67 30.56 4.63 -5.03
N THR A 68 30.97 5.39 -4.02
CA THR A 68 31.46 6.77 -4.13
C THR A 68 32.70 6.95 -3.25
N VAL A 69 33.50 8.00 -3.50
CA VAL A 69 34.70 8.31 -2.69
C VAL A 69 34.35 8.50 -1.20
N VAL A 70 33.18 9.08 -0.90
CA VAL A 70 32.71 9.27 0.48
C VAL A 70 32.30 7.96 1.18
N ASN A 71 32.00 6.90 0.41
CA ASN A 71 31.56 5.61 0.92
C ASN A 71 32.69 4.55 0.95
N VAL A 72 33.95 4.93 0.67
CA VAL A 72 35.09 4.00 0.73
C VAL A 72 35.19 3.38 2.14
N GLY A 73 35.20 2.05 2.21
CA GLY A 73 35.20 1.31 3.48
C GLY A 73 33.83 1.11 4.13
N SER A 74 32.76 1.65 3.56
CA SER A 74 31.40 1.36 4.01
C SER A 74 30.99 -0.06 3.62
N ARG A 75 30.33 -0.76 4.55
CA ARG A 75 29.79 -2.11 4.35
C ARG A 75 28.27 -2.09 4.28
N SER A 76 27.70 -3.05 3.56
CA SER A 76 26.25 -3.30 3.62
C SER A 76 25.82 -3.57 5.06
N ARG A 77 24.62 -3.11 5.40
CA ARG A 77 24.00 -3.34 6.71
C ARG A 77 22.68 -4.06 6.50
N VAL A 78 22.44 -5.09 7.30
CA VAL A 78 21.15 -5.77 7.40
C VAL A 78 20.62 -5.50 8.80
N LYS A 79 19.34 -5.19 8.90
CA LYS A 79 18.63 -5.04 10.17
C LYS A 79 17.31 -5.77 10.06
N ASP A 80 17.04 -6.63 11.02
CA ASP A 80 15.73 -7.25 11.15
C ASP A 80 14.93 -6.50 12.22
N PHE A 81 13.66 -6.29 11.93
CA PHE A 81 12.72 -5.62 12.80
C PHE A 81 11.45 -6.44 12.92
N HIS A 82 10.96 -6.55 14.13
CA HIS A 82 9.59 -6.95 14.40
C HIS A 82 8.83 -5.72 14.91
N LEU A 83 7.63 -5.49 14.39
CA LEU A 83 6.78 -4.37 14.78
C LEU A 83 5.37 -4.85 15.05
N GLU A 84 4.77 -4.34 16.11
CA GLU A 84 3.35 -4.46 16.39
C GLU A 84 2.80 -3.11 16.79
N GLY A 85 1.59 -2.78 16.35
CA GLY A 85 1.02 -1.49 16.68
C GLY A 85 -0.42 -1.31 16.26
N GLN A 86 -0.85 -0.07 16.42
CA GLN A 86 -2.15 0.43 16.05
C GLN A 86 -2.06 1.86 15.53
N THR A 87 -2.92 2.17 14.58
CA THR A 87 -3.07 3.52 14.04
C THR A 87 -4.51 3.96 14.23
N ASP A 88 -4.72 5.21 14.64
CA ASP A 88 -5.97 5.96 14.51
C ASP A 88 -5.69 7.19 13.64
N LEU A 89 -6.13 7.10 12.38
CA LEU A 89 -5.94 8.12 11.37
C LEU A 89 -6.78 9.38 11.64
N ARG A 90 -7.94 9.25 12.31
CA ARG A 90 -8.79 10.40 12.65
C ARG A 90 -8.15 11.24 13.76
N SER A 91 -7.60 10.56 14.76
CA SER A 91 -6.93 11.21 15.89
C SER A 91 -5.45 11.52 15.62
N SER A 92 -4.90 11.11 14.47
CA SER A 92 -3.47 11.22 14.15
C SER A 92 -2.57 10.60 15.22
N ILE A 93 -2.97 9.40 15.67
CA ILE A 93 -2.25 8.61 16.68
C ILE A 93 -1.70 7.36 16.02
N LEU A 94 -0.40 7.13 16.19
CA LEU A 94 0.26 5.87 15.90
C LEU A 94 0.94 5.41 17.18
N GLU A 95 0.65 4.20 17.61
CA GLU A 95 1.32 3.56 18.73
C GLU A 95 1.88 2.23 18.26
N LEU A 96 3.19 2.04 18.42
CA LEU A 96 3.83 0.79 18.03
C LEU A 96 4.92 0.41 19.03
N ARG A 97 5.26 -0.87 18.98
CA ARG A 97 6.45 -1.45 19.61
C ARG A 97 7.34 -1.96 18.50
N LEU A 98 8.62 -1.62 18.60
CA LEU A 98 9.67 -2.02 17.68
C LEU A 98 10.66 -2.89 18.45
N TRP A 99 10.93 -4.08 17.93
CA TRP A 99 12.03 -4.93 18.36
C TRP A 99 13.02 -5.08 17.21
N SER A 100 14.31 -5.09 17.51
CA SER A 100 15.38 -5.34 16.54
C SER A 100 16.36 -6.37 17.09
N ASP A 101 17.23 -6.94 16.26
CA ASP A 101 18.14 -8.07 16.60
C ASP A 101 19.00 -7.91 17.86
N ASN A 102 19.13 -6.69 18.39
CA ASN A 102 19.81 -6.43 19.67
C ASN A 102 18.88 -6.51 20.89
N GLY A 103 17.60 -6.82 20.69
CA GLY A 103 16.55 -6.95 21.70
C GLY A 103 15.92 -8.34 21.66
N ASN A 104 15.57 -8.87 22.83
CA ASN A 104 14.97 -10.21 22.93
C ASN A 104 13.48 -10.15 22.57
N LEU A 105 13.08 -10.70 21.41
CA LEU A 105 11.69 -10.78 20.94
C LEU A 105 10.72 -11.38 21.99
N PHE A 106 11.21 -12.23 22.90
CA PHE A 106 10.41 -12.87 23.95
C PHE A 106 10.27 -12.02 25.23
N GLN A 107 11.03 -10.93 25.35
CA GLN A 107 10.88 -9.95 26.41
C GLN A 107 10.11 -8.76 25.86
N VAL A 108 8.82 -8.69 26.19
CA VAL A 108 7.95 -7.56 25.84
C VAL A 108 8.66 -6.24 26.16
N ASP A 109 9.25 -6.12 27.35
CA ASP A 109 9.95 -4.92 27.84
C ASP A 109 11.25 -4.54 27.09
N SER A 110 11.76 -5.39 26.19
CA SER A 110 12.94 -5.08 25.40
C SER A 110 12.65 -4.22 24.16
N GLY A 111 11.38 -4.17 23.74
CA GLY A 111 10.95 -3.36 22.61
C GLY A 111 10.98 -1.85 22.92
N VAL A 112 11.28 -1.06 21.91
CA VAL A 112 11.13 0.41 21.94
C VAL A 112 9.67 0.72 21.64
N ALA A 113 8.97 1.34 22.61
CA ALA A 113 7.65 1.87 22.38
C ALA A 113 7.78 3.23 21.67
N VAL A 114 7.03 3.40 20.59
CA VAL A 114 6.96 4.64 19.81
C VAL A 114 5.51 5.09 19.80
N ARG A 115 5.32 6.38 20.05
CA ARG A 115 4.02 7.03 19.95
C ARG A 115 4.16 8.27 19.09
N VAL A 116 3.40 8.36 18.02
CA VAL A 116 3.20 9.59 17.26
C VAL A 116 1.85 10.17 17.64
N THR A 117 1.81 11.43 18.02
CA THR A 117 0.54 12.14 18.28
C THR A 117 0.67 13.55 17.73
N ASN A 118 -0.25 13.95 16.85
CA ASN A 118 -0.22 15.26 16.19
C ASN A 118 1.14 15.55 15.49
N GLY A 119 1.77 14.52 14.94
CA GLY A 119 3.09 14.61 14.30
C GLY A 119 4.28 14.76 15.26
N GLN A 120 4.07 14.67 16.57
CA GLN A 120 5.16 14.60 17.54
C GLN A 120 5.47 13.14 17.86
N THR A 121 6.74 12.77 17.69
CA THR A 121 7.22 11.41 17.96
C THR A 121 7.84 11.33 19.35
N TRP A 122 7.31 10.40 20.14
CA TRP A 122 7.74 10.08 21.49
C TRP A 122 8.23 8.64 21.53
N VAL A 123 9.28 8.39 22.29
CA VAL A 123 9.90 7.06 22.40
C VAL A 123 10.12 6.70 23.85
N ARG A 124 10.01 5.42 24.16
CA ARG A 124 10.28 4.86 25.48
C ARG A 124 10.90 3.49 25.36
N SER A 125 12.09 3.32 25.93
CA SER A 125 12.72 2.02 26.10
C SER A 125 12.25 1.37 27.39
N GLY A 126 11.67 0.17 27.32
CA GLY A 126 11.13 -0.55 28.48
C GLY A 126 10.20 0.29 29.34
N ASN A 127 10.49 0.35 30.64
CA ASN A 127 9.75 1.13 31.64
C ASN A 127 10.34 2.54 31.89
N GLY A 128 11.16 3.04 30.97
CA GLY A 128 11.75 4.38 31.05
C GLY A 128 10.73 5.51 30.93
N GLN A 129 11.21 6.75 30.90
CA GLN A 129 10.36 7.91 30.62
C GLN A 129 10.15 8.07 29.11
N TRP A 130 8.99 8.61 28.72
CA TRP A 130 8.78 9.06 27.35
C TRP A 130 9.71 10.24 27.05
N GLN A 131 10.42 10.15 25.94
CA GLN A 131 11.33 11.18 25.47
C GLN A 131 10.91 11.60 24.06
N ALA A 132 10.94 12.90 23.79
CA ALA A 132 10.75 13.38 22.42
C ALA A 132 11.91 12.87 21.56
N SER A 133 11.59 12.20 20.47
CA SER A 133 12.57 11.75 19.48
C SER A 133 12.06 12.14 18.11
N PRO A 134 12.22 13.42 17.73
CA PRO A 134 11.94 13.83 16.38
C PRO A 134 12.78 12.98 15.42
N ASN A 135 12.17 12.58 14.30
CA ASN A 135 12.78 11.84 13.20
C ASN A 135 12.93 10.31 13.36
N LEU A 136 12.57 9.68 14.49
CA LEU A 136 12.70 8.21 14.59
C LEU A 136 11.78 7.48 13.60
N THR A 137 10.59 8.02 13.37
CA THR A 137 9.59 7.42 12.49
C THR A 137 9.77 7.80 11.03
N ASP A 138 10.73 8.66 10.70
CA ASP A 138 10.86 9.21 9.35
C ASP A 138 11.19 8.16 8.30
N SER A 139 11.71 7.00 8.70
CA SER A 139 11.99 5.86 7.81
C SER A 139 10.94 4.75 7.86
N ILE A 140 10.08 4.70 8.89
CA ILE A 140 9.16 3.57 9.15
C ILE A 140 7.70 3.97 8.98
N ALA A 141 7.36 5.22 9.34
CA ALA A 141 6.02 5.78 9.24
C ALA A 141 6.11 7.31 8.97
N PRO A 142 6.64 7.74 7.81
CA PRO A 142 6.96 9.15 7.51
C PRO A 142 5.75 10.09 7.57
N VAL A 143 4.53 9.55 7.46
CA VAL A 143 3.26 10.31 7.50
C VAL A 143 2.36 9.88 8.65
N GLY A 144 2.91 9.18 9.65
CA GLY A 144 2.15 8.62 10.77
C GLY A 144 1.26 7.43 10.40
N ASP A 145 1.39 6.90 9.19
CA ASP A 145 0.70 5.70 8.71
C ASP A 145 1.76 4.65 8.36
N PHE A 146 1.79 3.55 9.13
CA PHE A 146 2.74 2.47 8.92
C PHE A 146 2.51 1.74 7.60
N LEU A 147 1.24 1.55 7.21
CA LEU A 147 0.88 0.85 5.97
C LEU A 147 0.94 1.76 4.73
N ALA A 148 1.48 2.97 4.86
CA ALA A 148 1.59 3.95 3.76
C ALA A 148 2.33 3.40 2.53
N TYR A 149 3.27 2.45 2.71
CA TYR A 149 3.99 1.83 1.60
C TYR A 149 3.07 1.04 0.66
N LEU A 150 1.89 0.61 1.13
CA LEU A 150 0.86 -0.04 0.29
C LEU A 150 0.29 0.89 -0.79
N ALA A 151 0.56 2.20 -0.71
CA ALA A 151 0.23 3.13 -1.79
C ALA A 151 1.05 2.87 -3.08
N ALA A 152 2.19 2.18 -2.97
CA ALA A 152 3.17 2.01 -4.03
C ALA A 152 3.40 0.54 -4.40
N VAL A 153 2.49 -0.37 -4.01
CA VAL A 153 2.64 -1.79 -4.34
C VAL A 153 2.24 -2.08 -5.79
N ARG A 154 2.97 -3.00 -6.42
CA ARG A 154 2.75 -3.50 -7.77
C ARG A 154 3.06 -5.00 -7.84
N ASP A 155 2.91 -5.59 -9.03
CA ASP A 155 3.23 -7.01 -9.31
C ASP A 155 2.55 -7.99 -8.35
N ILE A 156 1.28 -7.71 -8.02
CA ILE A 156 0.54 -8.43 -6.99
C ILE A 156 0.11 -9.80 -7.48
N THR A 157 0.48 -10.82 -6.73
CA THR A 157 0.17 -12.22 -7.04
C THR A 157 -0.50 -12.89 -5.86
N ALA A 158 -1.70 -13.43 -6.08
CA ALA A 158 -2.40 -14.23 -5.07
C ALA A 158 -1.70 -15.58 -4.89
N MET A 159 -1.53 -15.99 -3.64
CA MET A 159 -1.03 -17.30 -3.25
C MET A 159 -2.17 -18.23 -2.85
N GLN A 160 -1.84 -19.46 -2.47
CA GLN A 160 -2.84 -20.43 -2.03
C GLN A 160 -3.55 -19.93 -0.76
N PRO A 161 -4.89 -19.85 -0.75
CA PRO A 161 -5.63 -19.50 0.45
C PRO A 161 -5.34 -20.47 1.59
N GLU A 162 -5.31 -19.95 2.80
CA GLU A 162 -5.04 -20.74 4.01
C GLU A 162 -5.98 -20.35 5.15
N THR A 163 -6.08 -21.23 6.14
CA THR A 163 -6.92 -21.00 7.32
C THR A 163 -6.04 -20.90 8.55
N ARG A 164 -6.10 -19.77 9.26
CA ARG A 164 -5.37 -19.53 10.52
C ARG A 164 -6.39 -19.26 11.62
N ALA A 165 -6.35 -20.03 12.70
CA ALA A 165 -7.29 -19.91 13.83
C ALA A 165 -8.78 -19.88 13.42
N GLY A 166 -9.15 -20.63 12.37
CA GLY A 166 -10.53 -20.68 11.85
C GLY A 166 -10.95 -19.50 10.96
N ILE A 167 -10.02 -18.57 10.65
CA ILE A 167 -10.24 -17.45 9.74
C ILE A 167 -9.54 -17.78 8.41
N GLN A 168 -10.26 -17.60 7.29
CA GLN A 168 -9.71 -17.77 5.96
C GLN A 168 -8.95 -16.51 5.52
N TYR A 169 -7.76 -16.71 4.98
CA TYR A 169 -6.92 -15.67 4.43
C TYR A 169 -6.48 -16.04 3.02
N THR A 170 -6.40 -15.03 2.15
CA THR A 170 -5.65 -15.13 0.89
C THR A 170 -4.34 -14.36 1.07
N PRO A 171 -3.19 -15.04 1.05
CA PRO A 171 -1.90 -14.36 1.04
C PRO A 171 -1.63 -13.76 -0.35
N TYR A 172 -1.00 -12.59 -0.38
CA TYR A 172 -0.59 -11.91 -1.61
C TYR A 172 0.89 -11.53 -1.52
N HIS A 173 1.65 -11.86 -2.55
CA HIS A 173 3.01 -11.35 -2.76
C HIS A 173 2.94 -10.06 -3.60
N PHE A 174 3.79 -9.09 -3.32
CA PHE A 174 3.88 -7.83 -4.06
C PHE A 174 5.29 -7.26 -4.04
N THR A 175 5.56 -6.31 -4.95
CA THR A 175 6.76 -5.47 -4.91
C THR A 175 6.41 -4.02 -4.57
N VAL A 176 7.34 -3.27 -3.97
CA VAL A 176 7.19 -1.86 -3.62
C VAL A 176 8.00 -1.00 -4.58
N ASP A 177 7.34 -0.03 -5.21
CA ASP A 177 7.97 0.93 -6.11
C ASP A 177 8.41 2.19 -5.33
N GLY A 178 9.73 2.31 -5.10
CA GLY A 178 10.30 3.43 -4.34
C GLY A 178 10.00 4.81 -4.91
N PRO A 179 10.19 5.06 -6.22
CA PRO A 179 9.80 6.32 -6.85
C PRO A 179 8.33 6.69 -6.64
N VAL A 180 7.40 5.75 -6.79
CA VAL A 180 5.97 5.99 -6.53
C VAL A 180 5.73 6.28 -5.05
N PHE A 181 6.40 5.56 -4.15
CA PHE A 181 6.30 5.80 -2.72
C PHE A 181 6.87 7.16 -2.30
N ALA A 182 8.01 7.57 -2.86
CA ALA A 182 8.63 8.85 -2.60
C ALA A 182 7.71 10.01 -2.97
N GLU A 183 7.02 9.89 -4.10
CA GLU A 183 6.03 10.87 -4.56
C GLU A 183 4.79 10.88 -3.66
N TYR A 184 4.29 9.70 -3.26
CA TYR A 184 3.19 9.60 -2.31
C TYR A 184 3.52 10.32 -0.99
N VAL A 185 4.67 10.03 -0.38
CA VAL A 185 5.12 10.65 0.88
C VAL A 185 5.27 12.16 0.71
N ARG A 186 5.85 12.63 -0.40
CA ARG A 186 6.00 14.05 -0.70
C ARG A 186 4.65 14.77 -0.71
N VAL A 187 3.67 14.25 -1.45
CA VAL A 187 2.33 14.84 -1.56
C VAL A 187 1.64 14.87 -0.19
N GLN A 188 1.72 13.78 0.59
CA GLN A 188 1.14 13.74 1.93
C GLN A 188 1.80 14.74 2.88
N MET A 189 3.12 14.85 2.85
CA MET A 189 3.86 15.79 3.71
C MET A 189 3.56 17.24 3.33
N GLU A 190 3.47 17.57 2.04
CA GLU A 190 3.03 18.90 1.59
C GLU A 190 1.65 19.26 2.13
N GLN A 191 0.70 18.35 2.05
CA GLN A 191 -0.64 18.55 2.60
C GLN A 191 -0.61 18.82 4.11
N ILE A 192 0.20 18.06 4.86
CA ILE A 192 0.38 18.24 6.30
C ILE A 192 0.99 19.62 6.61
N LEU A 193 2.06 20.00 5.92
CA LEU A 193 2.76 21.26 6.18
C LEU A 193 1.92 22.47 5.75
N HIS A 194 1.20 22.41 4.63
CA HIS A 194 0.27 23.47 4.24
C HIS A 194 -0.86 23.61 5.26
N ALA A 195 -1.45 22.50 5.73
CA ALA A 195 -2.51 22.53 6.74
C ALA A 195 -2.05 23.14 8.08
N ARG A 196 -0.74 23.04 8.38
CA ARG A 196 -0.12 23.66 9.56
C ARG A 196 0.37 25.09 9.34
N GLY A 197 0.34 25.59 8.10
CA GLY A 197 0.96 26.87 7.75
C GLY A 197 2.49 26.87 7.80
N GLU A 198 3.11 25.68 7.79
CA GLU A 198 4.56 25.48 7.83
C GLU A 198 5.20 25.49 6.42
N LEU A 199 4.38 25.31 5.37
CA LEU A 199 4.79 25.42 3.97
C LEU A 199 3.95 26.47 3.23
N PRO A 200 4.56 27.54 2.68
CA PRO A 200 3.87 28.53 1.84
C PRO A 200 3.27 27.90 0.57
N LEU A 201 2.14 28.42 0.10
CA LEU A 201 1.35 27.85 -1.00
C LEU A 201 2.12 27.74 -2.34
N GLU A 202 3.13 28.59 -2.55
CA GLU A 202 3.96 28.59 -3.75
C GLU A 202 5.18 27.67 -3.66
N MET A 203 5.44 27.05 -2.49
CA MET A 203 6.56 26.14 -2.30
C MET A 203 6.14 24.68 -2.43
N HIS A 204 7.03 23.89 -3.00
CA HIS A 204 6.88 22.45 -3.13
C HIS A 204 8.08 21.74 -2.49
N LEU A 205 7.80 20.63 -1.81
CA LEU A 205 8.80 19.68 -1.40
C LEU A 205 9.30 18.90 -2.61
N THR A 206 10.55 18.45 -2.54
CA THR A 206 11.09 17.45 -3.46
C THR A 206 10.91 16.05 -2.87
N PRO A 207 10.71 15.00 -3.69
CA PRO A 207 10.67 13.64 -3.17
C PRO A 207 12.02 13.27 -2.56
N SER A 208 12.00 12.53 -1.45
CA SER A 208 13.21 12.11 -0.75
C SER A 208 14.04 11.13 -1.60
N PRO A 209 15.35 11.37 -1.81
CA PRO A 209 16.23 10.42 -2.49
C PRO A 209 16.30 9.06 -1.80
N PHE A 210 16.09 9.03 -0.47
CA PHE A 210 16.03 7.78 0.31
C PHE A 210 14.93 6.86 -0.21
N TYR A 211 13.71 7.39 -0.39
CA TYR A 211 12.59 6.60 -0.90
C TYR A 211 12.69 6.32 -2.39
N GLN A 212 13.25 7.25 -3.18
CA GLN A 212 13.47 7.01 -4.61
C GLN A 212 14.43 5.84 -4.88
N GLY A 213 15.44 5.66 -4.02
CA GLY A 213 16.38 4.55 -4.10
C GLY A 213 15.87 3.24 -3.49
N MET A 214 14.68 3.25 -2.87
CA MET A 214 14.11 2.08 -2.22
C MET A 214 13.48 1.13 -3.25
N ASN A 215 13.63 -0.16 -3.02
CA ASN A 215 12.79 -1.20 -3.61
C ASN A 215 12.48 -2.21 -2.50
N GLY A 216 11.40 -2.97 -2.66
CA GLY A 216 11.06 -4.02 -1.70
C GLY A 216 10.16 -5.08 -2.29
N ASP A 217 10.12 -6.20 -1.60
CA ASP A 217 9.20 -7.31 -1.82
C ASP A 217 8.47 -7.56 -0.51
N GLY A 218 7.22 -8.00 -0.57
CA GLY A 218 6.43 -8.20 0.64
C GLY A 218 5.27 -9.16 0.46
N GLU A 219 4.77 -9.62 1.61
CA GLU A 219 3.60 -10.47 1.69
C GLU A 219 2.56 -9.84 2.60
N ILE A 220 1.28 -9.99 2.25
CA ILE A 220 0.15 -9.55 3.08
C ILE A 220 -0.95 -10.60 3.09
N TRP A 221 -1.54 -10.81 4.27
CA TRP A 221 -2.67 -11.71 4.46
C TRP A 221 -3.95 -10.90 4.55
N ILE A 222 -4.84 -11.10 3.58
CA ILE A 222 -6.14 -10.44 3.53
C ILE A 222 -7.21 -11.46 3.87
N ARG A 223 -8.08 -11.11 4.82
CA ARG A 223 -9.22 -11.95 5.21
C ARG A 223 -10.21 -12.03 4.05
N THR A 224 -10.68 -13.24 3.74
CA THR A 224 -11.62 -13.54 2.66
C THR A 224 -12.96 -14.05 3.18
#